data_AF-A0A2D5B9K3-F1
#
_entry.id   AF-A0A2D5B9K3-F1
#
_cell.length_a   1.000
_cell.length_b   1.000
_cell.length_c   1.000
_cell.angle_alpha   90.00
_cell.angle_beta   90.00
_cell.angle_gamma   90.00
#
_symmetry.space_group_name_H-M   'P 1'
#
loop_
_entity.id
_entity.type
_entity.pdbx_description
1 polymer ?
#
loop_
_entity_poly.entity_id
_entity_poly.type
_entity_poly.pdbx_seq_one_letter_code
_entity_poly.pdbx_strand_id
1 'polypeptide(L)' 'MRRMLPLSILIGGTLLLGGCYRPLFAEDLPRNQYVEYDQARNGVQPTEDPDVFGNPKPALRRRLDPQ' A
#
# COMPACT_ATOMS: atom_id res chain seq x y z
N MET A 1 4.61 43.39 -14.70
CA MET A 1 3.42 42.50 -14.70
C MET A 1 3.38 41.53 -15.90
N ARG A 2 3.76 41.95 -17.11
CA ARG A 2 3.70 41.12 -18.35
C ARG A 2 4.51 39.81 -18.35
N ARG A 3 5.60 39.73 -17.54
CA ARG A 3 6.43 38.52 -17.38
C ARG A 3 5.84 37.45 -16.47
N MET A 4 4.84 37.78 -15.66
CA MET A 4 4.21 36.85 -14.72
C MET A 4 3.12 36.00 -15.39
N LEU A 5 2.54 36.51 -16.49
CA LEU A 5 1.50 35.84 -17.26
C LEU A 5 1.88 34.43 -17.76
N PRO A 6 3.06 34.19 -18.38
CA PRO A 6 3.42 32.84 -18.83
C PRO A 6 3.61 31.86 -17.66
N LEU A 7 4.10 32.34 -16.51
CA LEU A 7 4.32 31.50 -15.33
C LEU A 7 2.98 31.04 -14.73
N SER A 8 1.99 31.93 -14.64
CA SER A 8 0.65 31.59 -14.17
C SER A 8 -0.06 30.59 -15.09
N ILE A 9 0.13 30.73 -16.41
CA ILE A 9 -0.43 29.79 -17.40
C ILE A 9 0.23 28.41 -17.25
N LEU A 10 1.55 28.36 -17.05
CA LEU A 10 2.28 27.11 -16.85
C LEU A 10 1.80 26.38 -15.58
N ILE A 11 1.72 27.10 -14.46
CA ILE A 11 1.30 26.53 -13.16
C ILE A 11 -0.16 26.04 -13.24
N GLY A 12 -1.06 26.86 -13.79
CA GLY A 12 -2.46 26.49 -13.99
C GLY A 12 -2.62 25.27 -14.91
N GLY A 13 -1.81 25.19 -15.97
CA GLY A 13 -1.78 24.03 -16.88
C GLY A 13 -1.32 22.75 -16.21
N THR A 14 -0.28 22.80 -15.38
CA THR A 14 0.22 21.60 -14.67
C THR A 14 -0.76 21.06 -13.63
N LEU A 15 -1.55 21.92 -12.98
CA LEU A 15 -2.57 21.51 -12.03
C LEU A 15 -3.72 20.74 -12.70
N LEU A 16 -4.09 21.12 -13.93
CA LEU A 16 -5.14 20.42 -14.70
C LEU A 16 -4.70 19.03 -15.19
N LEU A 17 -3.38 18.80 -15.31
CA LEU A 17 -2.81 17.50 -15.66
C LEU A 17 -2.66 16.58 -14.43
N GLY A 18 -2.77 17.12 -13.22
CA GLY A 18 -2.77 16.35 -11.98
C GLY A 18 -4.14 15.70 -11.74
N GLY A 19 -4.25 14.40 -12.00
CA GLY A 19 -5.43 13.63 -11.63
C GLY A 19 -5.52 13.38 -10.12
N CYS A 20 -6.73 13.17 -9.61
CA CYS A 20 -6.91 12.65 -8.25
C CYS A 20 -6.42 11.20 -8.20
N TYR A 21 -5.27 10.97 -7.57
CA TYR A 21 -4.81 9.62 -7.28
C TYR A 21 -5.61 9.06 -6.09
N ARG A 22 -6.40 8.00 -6.35
CA ARG A 22 -7.01 7.19 -5.30
C ARG A 22 -6.34 5.81 -5.32
N PRO A 23 -5.64 5.41 -4.27
CA PRO A 23 -5.07 4.07 -4.21
C PRO A 23 -6.21 3.04 -4.26
N LEU A 24 -6.05 2.02 -5.11
CA LEU A 24 -7.02 0.93 -5.22
C LEU A 24 -7.09 0.12 -3.91
N PHE A 25 -5.96 0.05 -3.20
CA PHE A 25 -5.81 -0.63 -1.92
C PHE A 25 -5.18 0.33 -0.92
N ALA A 26 -5.98 0.89 -0.01
CA ALA A 26 -5.42 1.68 1.09
C ALA A 26 -4.55 0.78 1.99
N GLU A 27 -3.49 1.33 2.57
CA GLU A 27 -2.51 0.55 3.34
C GLU A 27 -3.07 0.05 4.68
N ASP A 28 -4.04 0.78 5.23
CA ASP A 28 -4.74 0.49 6.48
C ASP A 28 -5.89 -0.52 6.33
N LEU A 29 -6.27 -0.85 5.09
CA LEU A 29 -7.35 -1.81 4.84
C LEU A 29 -6.84 -3.26 4.88
N PRO A 30 -7.61 -4.19 5.50
CA PRO A 30 -7.27 -5.60 5.52
C PRO A 30 -7.15 -6.15 4.09
N ARG A 31 -6.05 -6.86 3.83
CA ARG A 31 -5.71 -7.42 2.51
C ARG A 31 -6.49 -8.69 2.16
N ASN A 32 -7.21 -9.27 3.11
CA ASN A 32 -8.09 -10.42 2.90
C ASN A 32 -9.38 -10.28 3.73
N GLN A 33 -10.46 -10.95 3.32
CA GLN A 33 -11.78 -10.86 3.96
C GLN A 33 -11.92 -11.70 5.24
N TYR A 34 -10.92 -12.52 5.55
CA TYR A 34 -10.94 -13.46 6.66
C TYR A 34 -10.06 -13.01 7.83
N VAL A 35 -9.42 -11.83 7.76
CA VAL A 35 -8.47 -11.35 8.77
C VAL A 35 -9.05 -11.43 10.18
N GLU A 36 -10.27 -10.92 10.38
CA GLU A 36 -10.92 -10.93 11.69
C GLU A 36 -11.18 -12.35 12.20
N TYR A 37 -11.62 -13.24 11.31
CA TYR A 37 -11.93 -14.62 11.63
C TYR A 37 -10.67 -15.44 11.94
N ASP A 38 -9.64 -15.31 11.11
CA ASP A 38 -8.36 -15.98 11.27
C ASP A 38 -7.67 -15.52 12.56
N GLN A 39 -7.75 -14.22 12.88
CA GLN A 39 -7.25 -13.68 14.14
C GLN A 39 -7.99 -14.24 15.35
N ALA A 40 -9.32 -14.35 15.28
CA ALA A 40 -10.11 -14.88 16.38
C ALA A 40 -9.81 -16.36 16.66
N ARG A 41 -9.48 -17.16 15.63
CA ARG A 41 -9.21 -18.59 15.77
C ARG A 41 -7.76 -18.92 16.05
N ASN A 42 -6.87 -18.35 15.25
CA ASN A 42 -5.47 -18.77 15.17
C ASN A 42 -4.52 -17.64 15.62
N GLY A 43 -5.07 -16.50 16.05
CA GLY A 43 -4.28 -15.32 16.38
C GLY A 43 -3.69 -14.61 15.16
N VAL A 44 -2.85 -13.63 15.42
CA VAL A 44 -2.19 -12.84 14.37
C VAL A 44 -1.22 -13.72 13.59
N GLN A 45 -1.50 -13.90 12.30
CA GLN A 45 -0.65 -14.68 11.41
C GLN A 45 0.60 -13.89 11.02
N PRO A 46 1.79 -14.54 10.96
CA PRO A 46 3.01 -13.88 10.55
C PRO A 46 2.91 -13.36 9.11
N THR A 47 3.25 -12.09 8.93
CA THR A 47 3.22 -11.46 7.61
C THR A 47 4.50 -11.74 6.83
N GLU A 48 5.62 -11.75 7.55
CA GLU A 48 6.98 -11.80 7.01
C GLU A 48 7.86 -12.77 7.80
N ASP A 49 8.81 -13.36 7.09
CA ASP A 49 9.84 -14.26 7.58
C ASP A 49 11.21 -13.76 7.12
N PRO A 50 12.29 -13.92 7.89
CA PRO A 50 13.63 -13.66 7.38
C PRO A 50 14.01 -14.70 6.30
N ASP A 51 14.69 -14.25 5.25
CA ASP A 51 15.38 -15.12 4.32
C ASP A 51 16.72 -15.64 4.89
N VAL A 52 17.49 -16.36 4.08
CA VAL A 52 18.80 -16.92 4.51
C VAL A 52 19.84 -15.85 4.83
N PHE A 53 19.61 -14.61 4.42
CA PHE A 53 20.46 -13.44 4.66
C PHE A 53 19.85 -12.49 5.71
N GLY A 54 18.70 -12.82 6.29
CA GLY A 54 17.99 -12.00 7.26
C GLY A 54 17.08 -10.92 6.67
N ASN A 55 16.91 -10.85 5.36
CA ASN A 55 15.99 -9.88 4.75
C ASN A 55 14.53 -10.31 4.94
N PRO A 56 13.61 -9.38 5.20
CA PRO A 56 12.19 -9.70 5.30
C PRO A 56 11.65 -10.18 3.95
N LYS A 57 10.95 -11.30 3.95
CA LYS A 57 10.18 -11.83 2.82
C LYS A 57 8.78 -12.25 3.28
N PRO A 58 7.77 -12.27 2.41
CA PRO A 58 6.44 -12.75 2.78
C PRO A 58 6.45 -14.18 3.36
N ALA A 59 5.77 -14.39 4.49
CA ALA A 59 5.71 -15.65 5.24
C ALA A 59 4.78 -16.71 4.61
N LEU A 60 4.85 -16.90 3.29
CA LEU A 60 3.86 -17.71 2.54
C LEU A 60 3.80 -19.17 3.01
N ARG A 61 4.95 -19.77 3.35
CA ARG A 61 5.02 -21.18 3.78
C ARG A 61 4.42 -21.37 5.17
N ARG A 62 4.80 -20.52 6.11
CA ARG A 62 4.31 -20.56 7.50
C ARG A 62 2.79 -20.40 7.59
N ARG A 63 2.19 -19.63 6.68
CA ARG A 63 0.73 -19.48 6.59
C ARG A 63 0.00 -20.72 6.07
N LEU A 64 0.72 -21.66 5.45
CA LEU A 64 0.17 -22.93 4.97
C LEU A 64 0.40 -24.08 5.94
N ASP A 65 1.16 -23.86 7.02
CA ASP A 65 1.39 -24.89 8.03
C ASP A 65 0.05 -25.23 8.71
N PRO A 66 -0.26 -26.53 8.90
CA PRO A 66 -1.43 -26.93 9.65
C PRO A 66 -1.38 -26.32 11.06
N GLN A 67 -2.44 -25.61 11.43
CA GLN A 67 -2.63 -25.03 12.77
C GLN A 67 -3.10 -26.12 13.75
#